data_AF-A0A924QBE5-F1
#
_entry.id   AF-A0A924QBE5-F1
#
_cell.length_a   1.000
_cell.length_b   1.000
_cell.length_c   1.000
_cell.angle_alpha   90.00
_cell.angle_beta   90.00
_cell.angle_gamma   90.00
#
_symmetry.space_group_name_H-M   'P 1'
#
loop_
_entity.id
_entity.type
_entity.pdbx_description
1 polymer ?
#
loop_
_entity_poly.entity_id
_entity_poly.type
_entity_poly.pdbx_seq_one_letter_code
_entity_poly.pdbx_strand_id
1 'polypeptide(L)'
;MIAVDAVPPSLKAAPNAYWADIVAGLSVASILLPEAVAYSSIANLSVQHAITALLVGLVGYAMAGGSRFAIVAPTSSSAALTAAAVISLGSISAGVDRAGFAFALVLLTGAGLLLMGLVKLGRLSAFVSRPVLHGFSFALAVTIIIKQLPIVLGVKVGGDPLHVLLGLWRALPQWSLPSALSGLLALTALLLLKRWSRLPGAFLVLATAVGVAYWVPLTDYGIATVGAISLTVPMPALPVLTLD
;
A
#
# COMPACT_ATOMS: atom_id res chain seq x y z
N MET A 1 14.88 -9.25 26.17
CA MET A 1 14.23 -8.65 27.34
C MET A 1 14.45 -7.14 27.25
N ILE A 2 13.59 -6.47 26.46
CA ILE A 2 13.54 -5.01 26.35
C ILE A 2 12.22 -4.65 27.01
N ALA A 3 12.29 -3.79 28.03
CA ALA A 3 11.20 -3.46 28.93
C ALA A 3 9.89 -3.17 28.21
N VAL A 4 8.86 -3.97 28.53
CA VAL A 4 7.45 -3.74 28.19
C VAL A 4 6.77 -2.89 29.29
N ASP A 5 7.53 -2.40 30.27
CA ASP A 5 7.02 -1.61 31.38
C ASP A 5 7.24 -0.11 31.16
N ALA A 6 6.24 0.50 30.53
CA ALA A 6 5.67 1.79 30.94
C ALA A 6 4.68 2.26 29.86
N VAL A 7 3.50 1.66 29.81
CA VAL A 7 2.34 2.40 29.30
C VAL A 7 2.05 3.46 30.37
N PRO A 8 2.27 4.77 30.12
CA PRO A 8 2.03 5.77 31.15
C PRO A 8 0.55 5.72 31.57
N PRO A 9 0.26 5.94 32.87
CA PRO A 9 -1.10 6.00 33.37
C PRO A 9 -1.89 6.99 32.54
N SER A 10 -3.18 6.69 32.35
CA SER A 10 -4.14 7.52 31.62
C SER A 10 -3.94 9.00 31.94
N LEU A 11 -3.35 9.74 30.99
CA LEU A 11 -3.50 11.18 30.96
C LEU A 11 -5.00 11.42 30.82
N LYS A 12 -5.67 11.70 31.93
CA LYS A 12 -6.98 12.34 31.93
C LYS A 12 -6.88 13.46 30.91
N ALA A 13 -7.76 13.44 29.90
CA ALA A 13 -7.73 14.33 28.76
C ALA A 13 -7.40 15.76 29.25
N ALA A 14 -6.19 16.22 28.96
CA ALA A 14 -5.82 17.59 29.23
C ALA A 14 -6.81 18.47 28.47
N PRO A 15 -7.20 19.65 28.99
CA PRO A 15 -8.24 20.48 28.38
C PRO A 15 -7.96 20.94 26.93
N ASN A 16 -6.76 20.67 26.39
CA ASN A 16 -6.35 20.90 24.99
C ASN A 16 -6.02 19.62 24.19
N ALA A 17 -6.36 18.42 24.67
CA ALA A 17 -6.05 17.15 24.02
C ALA A 17 -6.66 17.03 22.61
N TYR A 18 -7.83 17.62 22.39
CA TYR A 18 -8.53 17.58 21.10
C TYR A 18 -7.72 18.17 19.95
N TRP A 19 -7.00 19.28 20.19
CA TRP A 19 -6.19 19.89 19.12
C TRP A 19 -4.96 19.05 18.79
N ALA A 20 -4.33 18.48 19.81
CA ALA A 20 -3.20 17.57 19.62
C ALA A 20 -3.60 16.33 18.83
N ASP A 21 -4.78 15.76 19.12
CA ASP A 21 -5.31 14.58 18.43
C ASP A 21 -5.67 14.88 16.96
N ILE A 22 -6.25 16.05 16.67
CA ILE A 22 -6.54 16.44 15.28
C ILE A 22 -5.25 16.65 14.48
N VAL A 23 -4.25 17.33 15.06
CA VAL A 23 -2.96 17.54 14.39
C VAL A 23 -2.23 16.21 14.17
N ALA A 24 -2.29 15.29 15.15
CA ALA A 24 -1.75 13.94 15.01
C ALA A 24 -2.49 13.15 13.90
N GLY A 25 -3.82 13.20 13.88
CA GLY A 25 -4.64 12.57 12.86
C GLY A 25 -4.35 13.09 11.45
N LEU A 26 -4.22 14.40 11.27
CA LEU A 26 -3.81 15.02 10.01
C LEU A 26 -2.39 14.61 9.58
N SER A 27 -1.48 14.51 10.54
CA SER A 27 -0.11 14.05 10.27
C SER A 27 -0.08 12.61 9.79
N VAL A 28 -0.87 11.73 10.43
CA VAL A 28 -1.01 10.33 10.03
C VAL A 28 -1.70 10.21 8.68
N ALA A 29 -2.79 10.95 8.44
CA ALA A 29 -3.50 10.95 7.16
C ALA A 29 -2.59 11.38 5.99
N SER A 30 -1.71 12.35 6.23
CA SER A 30 -0.72 12.80 5.24
C SER A 30 0.25 11.69 4.84
N ILE A 31 0.54 10.73 5.72
CA ILE A 31 1.40 9.58 5.42
C ILE A 31 0.61 8.45 4.75
N LEU A 32 -0.60 8.17 5.27
CA LEU A 32 -1.42 7.04 4.81
C LEU A 32 -1.94 7.20 3.39
N LEU A 33 -2.24 8.44 2.96
CA LEU A 33 -2.82 8.66 1.63
C LEU A 33 -1.83 8.32 0.50
N PRO A 34 -0.58 8.83 0.48
CA PRO A 34 0.42 8.41 -0.50
C PRO A 34 0.76 6.91 -0.41
N GLU A 35 0.79 6.34 0.81
CA GLU A 35 1.03 4.92 0.99
C GLU A 35 -0.06 4.05 0.34
N ALA A 36 -1.34 4.41 0.51
CA ALA A 36 -2.43 3.69 -0.13
C ALA A 36 -2.33 3.72 -1.67
N VAL A 37 -1.96 4.87 -2.25
CA VAL A 37 -1.73 5.01 -3.70
C VAL A 37 -0.58 4.13 -4.17
N ALA A 38 0.56 4.14 -3.45
CA ALA A 38 1.71 3.31 -3.78
C ALA A 38 1.41 1.81 -3.66
N TYR A 39 0.70 1.42 -2.60
CA TYR A 39 0.35 0.01 -2.35
C TYR A 39 -0.70 -0.53 -3.31
N SER A 40 -1.60 0.30 -3.87
CA SER A 40 -2.50 -0.16 -4.93
C SER A 40 -1.71 -0.61 -6.17
N SER A 41 -0.66 0.13 -6.53
CA SER A 41 0.22 -0.22 -7.65
C SER A 41 0.98 -1.52 -7.40
N ILE A 42 1.39 -1.79 -6.15
CA ILE A 42 2.03 -3.06 -5.78
C ILE A 42 1.00 -4.21 -5.82
N ALA A 43 -0.20 -3.98 -5.31
CA ALA A 43 -1.32 -4.92 -5.31
C ALA A 43 -1.87 -5.21 -6.72
N ASN A 44 -1.48 -4.40 -7.72
CA ASN A 44 -2.04 -4.40 -9.08
C ASN A 44 -3.57 -4.20 -9.08
N LEU A 45 -4.04 -3.30 -8.23
CA LEU A 45 -5.45 -2.90 -8.08
C LEU A 45 -5.58 -1.39 -8.30
N SER A 46 -6.80 -0.93 -8.63
CA SER A 46 -7.03 0.52 -8.78
C SER A 46 -6.86 1.25 -7.44
N VAL A 47 -6.41 2.51 -7.52
CA VAL A 47 -6.20 3.38 -6.34
C VAL A 47 -7.46 3.52 -5.49
N GLN A 48 -8.64 3.54 -6.13
CA GLN A 48 -9.94 3.58 -5.44
C GLN A 48 -10.06 2.47 -4.40
N HIS A 49 -9.74 1.22 -4.76
CA HIS A 49 -9.87 0.09 -3.85
C HIS A 49 -8.96 0.25 -2.62
N ALA A 50 -7.73 0.72 -2.81
CA ALA A 50 -6.80 0.94 -1.70
C ALA A 50 -7.26 2.07 -0.77
N ILE A 51 -7.76 3.19 -1.32
CA ILE A 51 -8.32 4.29 -0.51
C ILE A 51 -9.56 3.81 0.25
N THR A 52 -10.46 3.06 -0.40
CA THR A 52 -11.64 2.50 0.29
C THR A 52 -11.25 1.53 1.39
N ALA A 53 -10.28 0.64 1.16
CA ALA A 53 -9.79 -0.29 2.16
C ALA A 53 -9.13 0.42 3.35
N LEU A 54 -8.37 1.50 3.09
CA LEU A 54 -7.79 2.36 4.12
C LEU A 54 -8.88 2.97 5.00
N LEU A 55 -9.90 3.60 4.39
CA LEU A 55 -10.99 4.25 5.14
C LEU A 55 -11.78 3.22 5.96
N VAL A 56 -12.16 2.09 5.36
CA VAL A 56 -12.90 1.03 6.04
C VAL A 56 -12.07 0.42 7.18
N GLY A 57 -10.77 0.22 6.98
CA GLY A 57 -9.86 -0.27 8.02
C GLY A 57 -9.72 0.69 9.20
N LEU A 58 -9.61 2.00 8.93
CA LEU A 58 -9.55 3.02 9.98
C LEU A 58 -10.86 3.11 10.77
N VAL A 59 -12.01 3.10 10.10
CA VAL A 59 -13.33 3.10 10.77
C VAL A 59 -13.53 1.82 11.56
N GLY A 60 -13.19 0.66 10.99
CA GLY A 60 -13.24 -0.63 11.67
C GLY A 60 -12.38 -0.65 12.94
N TYR A 61 -11.17 -0.09 12.88
CA TYR A 61 -10.32 0.05 14.06
C TYR A 61 -10.86 1.05 15.07
N ALA A 62 -11.44 2.17 14.64
CA ALA A 62 -12.05 3.14 15.54
C ALA A 62 -13.22 2.54 16.34
N MET A 63 -13.97 1.59 15.75
CA MET A 63 -15.10 0.93 16.40
C MET A 63 -14.70 -0.26 17.29
N ALA A 64 -13.75 -1.08 16.84
CA ALA A 64 -13.41 -2.35 17.49
C ALA A 64 -12.01 -2.37 18.14
N GLY A 65 -11.20 -1.33 17.95
CA GLY A 65 -9.82 -1.25 18.40
C GLY A 65 -9.72 -1.03 19.91
N GLY A 66 -8.84 -1.80 20.56
CA GLY A 66 -8.60 -1.69 22.01
C GLY A 66 -7.47 -0.74 22.42
N SER A 67 -6.69 -0.20 21.48
CA SER A 67 -5.52 0.64 21.79
C SER A 67 -5.63 2.03 21.17
N ARG A 68 -5.43 3.05 22.00
CA ARG A 68 -5.40 4.46 21.58
C ARG A 68 -4.18 4.85 20.73
N PHE A 69 -3.15 4.00 20.70
CA PHE A 69 -1.88 4.30 20.01
C PHE A 69 -1.61 3.42 18.80
N ALA A 70 -2.43 2.40 18.54
CA ALA A 70 -2.21 1.59 17.35
C ALA A 70 -2.78 2.30 16.13
N ILE A 71 -1.98 2.33 15.06
CA ILE A 71 -2.37 2.87 13.77
C ILE A 71 -2.59 1.68 12.85
N VAL A 72 -3.80 1.56 12.30
CA VAL A 72 -4.10 0.59 11.24
C VAL A 72 -3.80 1.24 9.91
N ALA A 73 -2.88 0.62 9.17
CA ALA A 73 -2.40 1.09 7.89
C ALA A 73 -2.24 -0.09 6.93
N PRO A 74 -2.40 0.13 5.61
CA PRO A 74 -1.96 -0.86 4.63
C PRO A 74 -0.44 -1.06 4.76
N THR A 75 0.02 -2.27 4.44
CA THR A 75 1.45 -2.60 4.51
C THR A 75 1.94 -3.11 3.16
N SER A 76 3.21 -2.86 2.85
CA SER A 76 3.87 -3.37 1.64
C SER A 76 3.77 -4.89 1.53
N SER A 77 3.84 -5.60 2.66
CA SER A 77 3.66 -7.06 2.74
C SER A 77 2.25 -7.47 2.36
N SER A 78 1.22 -6.85 2.94
CA SER A 78 -0.17 -7.15 2.57
C SER A 78 -0.45 -6.92 1.09
N ALA A 79 0.02 -5.80 0.53
CA ALA A 79 -0.16 -5.49 -0.89
C ALA A 79 0.53 -6.50 -1.82
N ALA A 80 1.77 -6.88 -1.51
CA ALA A 80 2.53 -7.85 -2.30
C ALA A 80 1.91 -9.26 -2.22
N LEU A 81 1.43 -9.67 -1.04
CA LEU A 81 0.76 -10.97 -0.87
C LEU A 81 -0.57 -11.02 -1.60
N THR A 82 -1.37 -9.95 -1.52
CA THR A 82 -2.61 -9.84 -2.32
C THR A 82 -2.32 -9.89 -3.81
N ALA A 83 -1.28 -9.19 -4.30
CA ALA A 83 -0.87 -9.27 -5.70
C ALA A 83 -0.52 -10.70 -6.11
N ALA A 84 0.30 -11.39 -5.31
CA ALA A 84 0.73 -12.75 -5.57
C ALA A 84 -0.46 -13.72 -5.61
N ALA A 85 -1.38 -13.61 -4.65
CA ALA A 85 -2.59 -14.44 -4.59
C ALA A 85 -3.51 -14.21 -5.80
N VAL A 86 -3.76 -12.95 -6.17
CA VAL A 86 -4.60 -12.62 -7.33
C VAL A 86 -3.96 -13.09 -8.64
N ILE A 87 -2.64 -12.95 -8.80
CA ILE A 87 -1.92 -13.43 -9.99
C ILE A 87 -1.98 -14.95 -10.09
N SER A 88 -1.73 -15.68 -8.99
CA SER A 88 -1.76 -17.14 -8.96
C SER A 88 -3.12 -17.72 -9.32
N LEU A 89 -4.20 -16.99 -9.06
CA LEU A 89 -5.55 -17.41 -9.40
C LEU A 89 -5.94 -16.98 -10.82
N GLY A 90 -5.52 -15.79 -11.24
CA GLY A 90 -5.76 -15.28 -12.60
C GLY A 90 -5.04 -16.06 -13.70
N SER A 91 -3.98 -16.81 -13.38
CA SER A 91 -3.38 -17.78 -14.31
C SER A 91 -4.26 -19.01 -14.57
N ILE A 92 -5.27 -19.25 -13.73
CA ILE A 92 -6.16 -20.42 -13.80
C ILE A 92 -7.41 -20.10 -14.64
N SER A 93 -7.85 -18.84 -14.70
CA SER A 93 -9.04 -18.45 -15.48
C SER A 93 -8.90 -17.07 -16.13
N ALA A 94 -9.01 -17.03 -17.46
CA ALA A 94 -9.03 -15.80 -18.22
C ALA A 94 -10.38 -15.07 -18.02
N GLY A 95 -10.35 -13.78 -17.65
CA GLY A 95 -11.56 -12.96 -17.43
C GLY A 95 -11.95 -12.71 -15.96
N VAL A 96 -11.14 -13.21 -15.02
CA VAL A 96 -11.31 -13.08 -13.57
C VAL A 96 -11.37 -11.60 -13.11
N ASP A 97 -12.43 -11.24 -12.39
CA ASP A 97 -12.56 -9.96 -11.69
C ASP A 97 -11.57 -9.86 -10.53
N ARG A 98 -10.38 -9.34 -10.81
CA ARG A 98 -9.29 -9.17 -9.83
C ARG A 98 -9.73 -8.44 -8.56
N ALA A 99 -10.64 -7.47 -8.67
CA ALA A 99 -11.14 -6.74 -7.53
C ALA A 99 -12.01 -7.65 -6.65
N GLY A 100 -12.98 -8.35 -7.25
CA GLY A 100 -13.81 -9.35 -6.56
C GLY A 100 -13.00 -10.41 -5.82
N PHE A 101 -11.94 -10.95 -6.42
CA PHE A 101 -11.07 -11.92 -5.73
C PHE A 101 -10.25 -11.30 -4.60
N ALA A 102 -9.74 -10.08 -4.78
CA ALA A 102 -9.06 -9.37 -3.70
C ALA A 102 -10.02 -9.14 -2.52
N PHE A 103 -11.27 -8.79 -2.77
CA PHE A 103 -12.31 -8.67 -1.74
C PHE A 103 -12.58 -10.01 -1.04
N ALA A 104 -12.74 -11.11 -1.80
CA ALA A 104 -12.91 -12.45 -1.24
C ALA A 104 -11.74 -12.84 -0.33
N LEU A 105 -10.52 -12.60 -0.80
CA LEU A 105 -9.29 -12.90 -0.07
C LEU A 105 -9.24 -12.11 1.25
N VAL A 106 -9.57 -10.82 1.23
CA VAL A 106 -9.60 -9.98 2.43
C VAL A 106 -10.68 -10.46 3.40
N LEU A 107 -11.88 -10.83 2.93
CA LEU A 107 -12.94 -11.36 3.78
C LEU A 107 -12.54 -12.69 4.44
N LEU A 108 -11.99 -13.63 3.67
CA LEU A 108 -11.52 -14.92 4.17
C LEU A 108 -10.37 -14.76 5.16
N THR A 109 -9.41 -13.89 4.84
CA THR A 109 -8.29 -13.58 5.74
C THR A 109 -8.78 -12.94 7.03
N GLY A 110 -9.70 -11.98 6.94
CA GLY A 110 -10.32 -11.33 8.10
C GLY A 110 -11.08 -12.32 8.99
N ALA A 111 -11.92 -13.18 8.40
CA ALA A 111 -12.62 -14.23 9.12
C ALA A 111 -11.63 -15.21 9.80
N GLY A 112 -10.58 -15.62 9.08
CA GLY A 112 -9.51 -16.46 9.64
C GLY A 112 -8.80 -15.80 10.82
N LEU A 113 -8.46 -14.51 10.71
CA LEU A 113 -7.84 -13.74 11.79
C LEU A 113 -8.76 -13.60 13.01
N LEU A 114 -10.07 -13.41 12.80
CA LEU A 114 -11.06 -13.38 13.88
C LEU A 114 -11.15 -14.74 14.60
N LEU A 115 -11.23 -15.85 13.85
CA LEU A 115 -11.22 -17.20 14.41
C LEU A 115 -9.94 -17.48 15.20
N MET A 116 -8.78 -17.10 14.67
CA MET A 116 -7.50 -17.24 15.36
C MET A 116 -7.44 -16.37 16.63
N GLY A 117 -8.05 -15.19 16.59
CA GLY A 117 -8.20 -14.30 17.74
C GLY A 117 -9.03 -14.95 18.87
N LEU A 118 -10.14 -15.61 18.53
CA LEU A 118 -10.99 -16.32 19.50
C LEU A 118 -10.24 -17.43 20.25
N VAL A 119 -9.39 -18.18 19.53
CA VAL A 119 -8.55 -19.24 20.11
C VAL A 119 -7.26 -18.68 20.77
N LYS A 120 -7.08 -17.35 20.78
CA LYS A 120 -5.91 -16.65 21.36
C LYS A 120 -4.58 -17.08 20.74
N LEU A 121 -4.59 -17.46 19.46
CA LEU A 121 -3.41 -17.87 18.71
C LEU A 121 -2.43 -16.72 18.44
N GLY A 122 -2.78 -15.47 18.79
CA GLY A 122 -1.87 -14.32 18.70
C GLY A 122 -0.55 -14.52 19.44
N ARG A 123 -0.52 -15.35 20.49
CA ARG A 123 0.73 -15.70 21.22
C ARG A 123 1.71 -16.49 20.35
N LEU A 124 1.23 -17.22 19.35
CA LEU A 124 2.09 -18.01 18.47
C LEU A 124 2.91 -17.14 17.51
N SER A 125 2.42 -15.95 17.17
CA SER A 125 3.16 -15.00 16.34
C SER A 125 4.51 -14.59 16.96
N ALA A 126 4.64 -14.68 18.28
CA ALA A 126 5.88 -14.39 19.00
C ALA A 126 6.98 -15.45 18.79
N PHE A 127 6.66 -16.64 18.27
CA PHE A 127 7.63 -17.68 17.96
C PHE A 127 8.26 -17.54 16.57
N VAL A 128 7.80 -16.58 15.76
CA VAL A 128 8.45 -16.29 14.48
C VAL A 128 9.81 -15.64 14.75
N SER A 129 10.87 -16.31 14.31
CA SER A 129 12.23 -15.84 14.57
C SER A 129 12.50 -14.53 13.82
N ARG A 130 13.21 -13.60 14.48
CA ARG A 130 13.63 -12.33 13.87
C ARG A 130 14.42 -12.51 12.55
N PRO A 131 15.32 -13.51 12.42
CA PRO A 131 16.01 -13.78 11.17
C PRO A 131 15.06 -14.09 10.01
N VAL A 132 13.98 -14.84 10.24
CA VAL A 132 12.98 -15.16 9.22
C VAL A 132 12.26 -13.89 8.76
N LEU A 133 11.87 -13.02 9.70
CA LEU A 133 11.21 -11.74 9.36
C LEU A 133 12.13 -10.80 8.57
N HIS A 134 13.42 -10.74 8.91
CA HIS A 134 14.39 -9.96 8.16
C HIS A 134 14.61 -10.52 6.75
N GLY A 135 14.77 -11.84 6.61
CA GLY A 135 14.91 -12.49 5.30
C GLY A 135 13.69 -12.27 4.41
N PHE A 136 12.48 -12.43 4.97
CA PHE A 136 11.23 -12.13 4.28
C PHE A 136 11.15 -10.67 3.84
N SER A 137 11.44 -9.73 4.75
CA SER A 137 11.38 -8.29 4.45
C SER A 137 12.38 -7.88 3.38
N PHE A 138 13.59 -8.44 3.40
CA PHE A 138 14.61 -8.20 2.38
C PHE A 138 14.18 -8.72 1.01
N ALA A 139 13.71 -9.96 0.94
CA ALA A 139 13.20 -10.55 -0.31
C ALA A 139 12.01 -9.76 -0.87
N LEU A 140 11.11 -9.31 0.01
CA LEU A 140 9.97 -8.47 -0.36
C LEU A 140 10.41 -7.12 -0.91
N ALA A 141 11.38 -6.45 -0.26
CA ALA A 141 11.91 -5.17 -0.72
C ALA A 141 12.55 -5.29 -2.11
N VAL A 142 13.38 -6.32 -2.34
CA VAL A 142 13.99 -6.60 -3.65
C VAL A 142 12.92 -6.86 -4.71
N THR A 143 11.91 -7.67 -4.38
CA THR A 143 10.79 -7.97 -5.28
C THR A 143 10.01 -6.71 -5.66
N ILE A 144 9.72 -5.84 -4.70
CA ILE A 144 9.03 -4.57 -4.95
C ILE A 144 9.88 -3.69 -5.87
N ILE A 145 11.17 -3.49 -5.59
CA ILE A 145 12.06 -2.68 -6.42
C ILE A 145 12.02 -3.17 -7.88
N ILE A 146 12.22 -4.47 -8.10
CA ILE A 146 12.20 -5.06 -9.45
C ILE A 146 10.85 -4.83 -10.13
N LYS A 147 9.73 -5.01 -9.43
CA LYS A 147 8.38 -4.85 -10.00
C LYS A 147 7.98 -3.39 -10.23
N GLN A 148 8.63 -2.42 -9.58
CA GLN A 148 8.37 -0.99 -9.80
C GLN A 148 9.22 -0.39 -10.93
N LEU A 149 10.34 -1.03 -11.31
CA LEU A 149 11.20 -0.55 -12.40
C LEU A 149 10.47 -0.36 -13.75
N PRO A 150 9.62 -1.28 -14.23
CA PRO A 150 8.90 -1.09 -15.48
C PRO A 150 8.02 0.16 -15.48
N ILE A 151 7.38 0.46 -14.34
CA ILE A 151 6.50 1.62 -14.17
C ILE A 151 7.32 2.90 -14.25
N VAL A 152 8.45 2.98 -13.53
CA VAL A 152 9.32 4.15 -13.55
C VAL A 152 9.92 4.39 -14.94
N LEU A 153 10.30 3.32 -15.64
CA LEU A 153 10.89 3.39 -16.98
C LEU A 153 9.85 3.53 -18.11
N GLY A 154 8.56 3.49 -17.80
CA GLY A 154 7.47 3.65 -18.75
C GLY A 154 7.27 2.47 -19.71
N VAL A 155 7.67 1.25 -19.31
CA VAL A 155 7.57 0.04 -20.13
C VAL A 155 6.60 -0.98 -19.54
N LYS A 156 5.87 -1.67 -20.41
CA LYS A 156 4.90 -2.71 -20.01
C LYS A 156 5.57 -4.08 -19.96
N VAL A 157 6.17 -4.39 -18.81
CA VAL A 157 6.78 -5.69 -18.51
C VAL A 157 6.18 -6.25 -17.22
N GLY A 158 5.83 -7.53 -17.21
CA GLY A 158 5.23 -8.21 -16.06
C GLY A 158 5.71 -9.64 -15.90
N GLY A 159 5.35 -10.26 -14.77
CA GLY A 159 5.71 -11.64 -14.42
C GLY A 159 6.50 -11.72 -13.12
N ASP A 160 7.17 -12.86 -12.91
CA ASP A 160 8.09 -13.05 -11.79
C ASP A 160 9.31 -12.13 -11.89
N PRO A 161 10.02 -11.86 -10.77
CA PRO A 161 11.14 -10.91 -10.77
C PRO A 161 12.20 -11.18 -11.85
N LEU A 162 12.51 -12.45 -12.13
CA LEU A 162 13.46 -12.83 -13.18
C LEU A 162 12.95 -12.47 -14.58
N HIS A 163 11.66 -12.74 -14.86
CA HIS A 163 11.02 -12.38 -16.13
C HIS A 163 10.97 -10.86 -16.31
N VAL A 164 10.73 -10.11 -15.23
CA VAL A 164 10.76 -8.64 -15.27
C VAL A 164 12.15 -8.12 -15.62
N LEU A 165 13.21 -8.65 -15.00
CA LEU A 165 14.59 -8.24 -15.31
C LEU A 165 14.98 -8.53 -16.76
N LEU A 166 14.67 -9.73 -17.26
CA LEU A 166 14.92 -10.10 -18.66
C LEU A 166 14.09 -9.26 -19.63
N GLY A 167 12.84 -8.98 -19.29
CA GLY A 167 11.96 -8.12 -20.07
C GLY A 167 12.45 -6.68 -20.12
N LEU A 168 12.94 -6.13 -19.01
CA LEU A 168 13.54 -4.79 -18.95
C LEU A 168 14.78 -4.68 -19.84
N TRP A 169 15.63 -5.71 -19.84
CA TRP A 169 16.80 -5.76 -20.70
C TRP A 169 16.41 -5.77 -22.18
N ARG A 170 15.42 -6.59 -22.56
CA ARG A 170 14.93 -6.63 -23.95
C ARG A 170 14.22 -5.35 -24.36
N ALA A 171 13.57 -4.67 -23.41
CA ALA A 171 12.84 -3.43 -23.63
C ALA A 171 13.70 -2.16 -23.52
N LEU A 172 15.04 -2.27 -23.40
CA LEU A 172 15.97 -1.12 -23.35
C LEU A 172 15.66 -0.02 -24.40
N PRO A 173 15.37 -0.34 -25.67
CA PRO A 173 15.06 0.68 -26.68
C PRO A 173 13.71 1.38 -26.49
N GLN A 174 12.82 0.81 -25.68
CA GLN A 174 11.45 1.30 -25.44
C GLN A 174 11.35 2.13 -24.16
N TRP A 175 12.47 2.37 -23.45
CA TRP A 175 12.47 3.13 -22.21
C TRP A 175 12.04 4.58 -22.49
N SER A 176 11.05 5.05 -21.71
CA SER A 176 10.59 6.42 -21.75
C SER A 176 11.50 7.30 -20.89
N LEU A 177 12.34 8.10 -21.54
CA LEU A 177 13.20 9.07 -20.86
C LEU A 177 12.39 10.06 -19.99
N PRO A 178 11.25 10.61 -20.45
CA PRO A 178 10.41 11.46 -19.60
C PRO A 178 9.91 10.76 -18.34
N SER A 179 9.48 9.49 -18.46
CA SER A 179 9.04 8.70 -17.31
C SER A 179 10.19 8.47 -16.32
N ALA A 180 11.36 8.06 -16.81
CA ALA A 180 12.54 7.82 -15.97
C ALA A 180 12.99 9.08 -15.23
N LEU A 181 13.02 10.24 -15.93
CA LEU A 181 13.35 11.53 -15.32
C LEU A 181 12.31 11.94 -14.28
N SER A 182 11.02 11.75 -14.54
CA SER A 182 9.97 12.06 -13.57
C SER A 182 10.09 11.23 -12.29
N GLY A 183 10.40 9.93 -12.42
CA GLY A 183 10.63 9.04 -11.28
C GLY A 183 11.89 9.42 -10.51
N LEU A 184 12.98 9.77 -11.20
CA LEU A 184 14.21 10.25 -10.58
C LEU A 184 14.00 11.59 -9.84
N LEU A 185 13.26 12.52 -10.44
CA LEU A 185 12.89 13.79 -9.81
C LEU A 185 12.02 13.57 -8.57
N ALA A 186 11.02 12.69 -8.64
CA ALA A 186 10.18 12.35 -7.48
C ALA A 186 11.01 11.71 -6.35
N LEU A 187 11.91 10.78 -6.68
CA LEU A 187 12.78 10.12 -5.71
C LEU A 187 13.76 11.11 -5.06
N THR A 188 14.41 11.96 -5.86
CA THR A 188 15.34 12.97 -5.34
C THR A 188 14.61 14.00 -4.46
N ALA A 189 13.43 14.47 -4.87
CA ALA A 189 12.60 15.34 -4.05
C ALA A 189 12.25 14.68 -2.71
N LEU A 190 11.84 13.40 -2.72
CA LEU A 190 11.51 12.66 -1.50
C LEU A 190 12.73 12.51 -0.56
N LEU A 191 13.91 12.21 -1.11
CA LEU A 191 15.15 12.10 -0.33
C LEU A 191 15.60 13.45 0.24
N LEU A 192 15.42 14.55 -0.50
CA LEU A 192 15.71 15.90 -0.01
C LEU A 192 14.74 16.32 1.08
N LEU A 193 13.44 16.09 0.89
CA LEU A 193 12.41 16.43 1.87
C LEU A 193 12.51 15.58 3.15
N LYS A 194 13.08 14.36 3.07
CA LYS A 194 13.38 13.53 4.25
C LYS A 194 14.28 14.27 5.25
N ARG A 195 15.08 15.24 4.82
CA ARG A 195 15.90 16.08 5.72
C ARG A 195 15.06 16.98 6.63
N TRP A 196 13.82 17.29 6.24
CA TRP A 196 12.88 18.10 7.02
C TRP A 196 11.83 17.21 7.67
N SER A 197 12.17 16.67 8.85
CA SER A 197 11.32 15.72 9.62
C SER A 197 9.93 16.25 10.01
N ARG A 198 9.65 17.54 9.84
CA ARG A 198 8.37 18.18 10.16
C ARG A 198 7.37 18.18 9.01
N LEU A 199 7.82 17.89 7.79
CA LEU A 199 6.98 17.94 6.60
C LEU A 199 6.65 16.52 6.11
N PRO A 200 5.39 16.23 5.74
CA PRO A 200 5.03 14.95 5.15
C PRO A 200 5.55 14.88 3.71
N GLY A 201 6.82 14.50 3.56
CA GLY A 201 7.54 14.58 2.29
C GLY A 201 6.86 13.81 1.15
N ALA A 202 6.38 12.59 1.41
CA ALA A 202 5.67 11.78 0.42
C ALA A 202 4.36 12.45 -0.05
N PHE A 203 3.63 13.09 0.87
CA PHE A 203 2.40 13.83 0.54
C PHE A 203 2.69 15.03 -0.34
N LEU A 204 3.72 15.81 0.00
CA LEU A 204 4.10 16.98 -0.79
C LEU A 204 4.55 16.60 -2.20
N VAL A 205 5.34 15.54 -2.34
CA VAL A 205 5.74 15.03 -3.66
C VAL A 205 4.52 14.56 -4.45
N LEU A 206 3.58 13.84 -3.82
CA LEU A 206 2.35 13.41 -4.48
C LEU A 206 1.48 14.61 -4.90
N ALA A 207 1.24 15.57 -4.00
CA ALA A 207 0.40 16.73 -4.24
C ALA A 207 0.98 17.63 -5.35
N THR A 208 2.30 17.84 -5.33
CA THR A 208 2.99 18.60 -6.38
C THR A 208 2.94 17.88 -7.72
N ALA A 209 3.14 16.56 -7.76
CA ALA A 209 3.02 15.76 -8.98
C ALA A 209 1.59 15.83 -9.58
N VAL A 210 0.55 15.72 -8.75
CA VAL A 210 -0.85 15.89 -9.19
C VAL A 210 -1.10 17.31 -9.70
N GLY A 211 -0.57 18.34 -9.02
CA GLY A 211 -0.67 19.72 -9.47
C GLY A 211 -0.03 19.93 -10.84
N VAL A 212 1.17 19.40 -11.07
CA VAL A 212 1.83 19.45 -12.38
C VAL A 212 1.03 18.70 -13.44
N ALA A 213 0.51 17.52 -13.11
CA ALA A 213 -0.31 16.70 -14.02
C ALA A 213 -1.62 17.38 -14.44
N TYR A 214 -2.13 18.32 -13.65
CA TYR A 214 -3.32 19.10 -14.00
C TYR A 214 -3.05 20.14 -15.09
N TRP A 215 -1.88 20.77 -15.07
CA TRP A 215 -1.50 21.83 -16.02
C TRP A 215 -0.75 21.31 -17.24
N VAL A 216 -0.02 20.20 -17.10
CA VAL A 216 0.81 19.60 -18.15
C VAL A 216 0.19 18.27 -18.58
N PRO A 217 -0.13 18.05 -19.87
CA PRO A 217 -0.65 16.78 -20.37
C PRO A 217 0.48 15.73 -20.40
N LEU A 218 0.79 15.16 -19.24
CA LEU A 218 1.89 14.20 -19.05
C LEU A 218 1.76 12.94 -19.94
N THR A 219 0.52 12.58 -20.29
CA THR A 219 0.24 11.47 -21.23
C THR A 219 0.84 11.70 -22.61
N ASP A 220 0.93 12.95 -23.07
CA ASP A 220 1.49 13.30 -24.38
C ASP A 220 3.02 13.09 -24.42
N TYR A 221 3.65 13.14 -23.24
CA TYR A 221 5.07 12.87 -23.03
C TYR A 221 5.35 11.39 -22.71
N GLY A 222 4.35 10.50 -22.83
CA GLY A 222 4.51 9.08 -22.57
C GLY A 222 4.67 8.73 -21.08
N ILE A 223 4.19 9.60 -20.19
CA ILE A 223 4.16 9.35 -18.74
C ILE A 223 2.79 8.79 -18.38
N ALA A 224 2.76 7.58 -17.84
CA ALA A 224 1.52 6.95 -17.42
C ALA A 224 0.93 7.66 -16.20
N THR A 225 -0.34 8.03 -16.28
CA THR A 225 -1.09 8.64 -15.17
C THR A 225 -2.03 7.64 -14.52
N VAL A 226 -2.30 7.82 -13.22
CA VAL A 226 -3.26 7.02 -12.44
C VAL A 226 -4.68 7.08 -13.01
N GLY A 227 -5.03 8.14 -13.75
CA GLY A 227 -6.37 8.36 -14.30
C GLY A 227 -7.35 8.94 -13.29
N ALA A 228 -8.61 9.07 -13.69
CA ALA A 228 -9.66 9.59 -12.82
C ALA A 228 -10.00 8.60 -11.71
N ILE A 229 -10.07 9.09 -10.47
CA ILE A 229 -10.43 8.31 -9.30
C ILE A 229 -11.89 8.61 -8.96
N SER A 230 -12.79 7.69 -9.30
CA SER A 230 -14.20 7.76 -8.90
C SER A 230 -14.34 7.08 -7.54
N LEU A 231 -14.54 7.82 -6.46
CA LEU A 231 -14.80 7.22 -5.15
C LEU A 231 -16.26 6.77 -5.06
N THR A 232 -16.58 5.61 -5.64
CA THR A 232 -17.86 4.95 -5.35
C THR A 232 -17.71 4.21 -4.04
N VAL A 233 -18.60 4.44 -3.07
CA VAL A 233 -18.69 3.60 -1.87
C VAL A 233 -19.13 2.21 -2.34
N PRO A 234 -18.27 1.17 -2.26
CA PRO A 234 -18.68 -0.15 -2.69
C PRO A 234 -19.79 -0.62 -1.76
N MET A 235 -20.98 -0.87 -2.31
CA MET A 235 -22.00 -1.63 -1.60
C MET A 235 -21.40 -3.00 -1.25
N PRO A 236 -21.63 -3.53 -0.03
CA PRO A 236 -21.17 -4.86 0.32
C PRO A 236 -21.77 -5.88 -0.64
N ALA A 237 -20.98 -6.35 -1.60
CA ALA A 237 -21.36 -7.41 -2.53
C ALA A 237 -20.55 -8.65 -2.17
N LEU A 238 -21.22 -9.80 -2.05
CA LEU A 238 -20.50 -11.05 -1.91
C LEU A 238 -19.80 -11.36 -3.25
N PRO A 239 -18.49 -11.63 -3.24
CA PRO A 239 -17.80 -12.01 -4.46
C PRO A 239 -18.38 -13.33 -4.96
N VAL A 240 -18.83 -13.34 -6.21
CA VAL A 240 -19.31 -14.56 -6.87
C VAL A 240 -18.09 -15.38 -7.26
N LEU A 241 -17.78 -16.41 -6.46
CA LEU A 241 -16.74 -17.38 -6.77
C LEU A 241 -17.36 -18.50 -7.61
N THR A 242 -17.21 -18.44 -8.93
CA THR A 242 -17.52 -19.59 -9.80
C THR A 242 -16.44 -20.64 -9.57
N LEU A 243 -16.81 -21.75 -8.93
CA LEU A 243 -15.96 -22.91 -8.72
C LEU A 243 -16.13 -23.87 -9.91
N ASP A 244 -15.57 -23.49 -11.06
CA ASP A 244 -15.47 -24.39 -12.23
C ASP A 244 -14.04 -24.96 -12.34
#